data_AF-A0A1G9SV49-F1
#
_entry.id   AF-A0A1G9SV49-F1
#
_cell.length_a   1.000
_cell.length_b   1.000
_cell.length_c   1.000
_cell.angle_alpha   90.00
_cell.angle_beta   90.00
_cell.angle_gamma   90.00
#
_symmetry.space_group_name_H-M   'P 1'
#
loop_
_entity.id
_entity.type
_entity.pdbx_description
1 polymer ?
#
loop_
_entity_poly.entity_id
_entity_poly.type
_entity_poly.pdbx_seq_one_letter_code
_entity_poly.pdbx_strand_id
1 'polypeptide(L)'
;MTKTLGLIGSGMIGGAVARLAVAAGLDVVLSNSRGPETLADLVAELGDHARAVTPEEAAQAGDLVVATVPLKAYDRLPAAALAGRTVIDTMNYYPDRDGRLAELDSGELTSSALVQRHLADSRVVKAFNNIDFQRLATSARPSGAPDRTALPIAGDDPGAKADVARLLDTLGYDAVDIGTLADSRRSQPGTPVYVDPYLAPRPEGLNQEEARRWFFETPGVPVSAERVRELIDATTFDATTFEN
;
A
#
# COMPACT_ATOMS: atom_id res chain seq x y z
N MET A 1 11.72 13.04 11.26
CA MET A 1 10.30 13.04 10.87
C MET A 1 10.25 13.21 9.36
N THR A 2 9.45 12.42 8.67
CA THR A 2 9.21 12.51 7.23
C THR A 2 8.62 13.88 6.90
N LYS A 3 9.28 14.63 6.04
CA LYS A 3 8.78 15.91 5.49
C LYS A 3 8.34 15.75 4.04
N THR A 4 9.04 14.90 3.29
CA THR A 4 8.75 14.65 1.87
C THR A 4 8.48 13.18 1.62
N LEU A 5 7.36 12.87 0.98
CA LEU A 5 6.99 11.53 0.53
C LEU A 5 7.21 11.41 -0.99
N GLY A 6 8.09 10.50 -1.41
CA GLY A 6 8.24 10.15 -2.82
C GLY A 6 7.22 9.08 -3.21
N LEU A 7 6.58 9.20 -4.37
CA LEU A 7 5.68 8.16 -4.89
C LEU A 7 6.13 7.73 -6.28
N ILE A 8 6.33 6.42 -6.43
CA ILE A 8 6.54 5.75 -7.71
C ILE A 8 5.28 4.99 -8.07
N GLY A 9 4.49 5.61 -8.95
CA GLY A 9 3.11 5.23 -9.23
C GLY A 9 2.13 6.26 -8.68
N SER A 10 1.21 6.71 -9.54
CA SER A 10 0.14 7.66 -9.18
C SER A 10 -1.22 7.14 -9.64
N GLY A 11 -1.44 5.83 -9.48
CA GLY A 11 -2.75 5.21 -9.68
C GLY A 11 -3.70 5.52 -8.51
N MET A 12 -4.76 4.72 -8.35
CA MET A 12 -5.78 4.97 -7.33
C MET A 12 -5.20 5.01 -5.90
N ILE A 13 -4.34 4.04 -5.53
CA ILE A 13 -3.69 4.00 -4.21
C ILE A 13 -2.68 5.15 -4.08
N GLY A 14 -1.79 5.36 -5.06
CA GLY A 14 -0.82 6.46 -5.02
C GLY A 14 -1.46 7.83 -4.90
N GLY A 15 -2.55 8.09 -5.64
CA GLY A 15 -3.32 9.32 -5.53
C GLY A 15 -3.98 9.50 -4.16
N ALA A 16 -4.55 8.43 -3.57
CA ALA A 16 -5.10 8.49 -2.23
C ALA A 16 -4.03 8.81 -1.18
N VAL A 17 -2.87 8.13 -1.23
CA VAL A 17 -1.74 8.41 -0.32
C VAL A 17 -1.21 9.83 -0.49
N ALA A 18 -1.11 10.33 -1.73
CA ALA A 18 -0.69 11.70 -2.00
C ALA A 18 -1.63 12.73 -1.35
N ARG A 19 -2.94 12.54 -1.48
CA ARG A 19 -3.94 13.42 -0.84
C ARG A 19 -3.84 13.40 0.67
N LEU A 20 -3.71 12.22 1.27
CA LEU A 20 -3.54 12.07 2.72
C LEU A 20 -2.27 12.77 3.19
N ALA A 21 -1.17 12.62 2.45
CA ALA A 21 0.12 13.22 2.81
C ALA A 21 0.05 14.75 2.75
N VAL A 22 -0.50 15.33 1.68
CA VAL A 22 -0.70 16.79 1.59
C VAL A 22 -1.65 17.30 2.67
N ALA A 23 -2.76 16.59 2.93
CA ALA A 23 -3.70 16.96 4.00
C ALA A 23 -3.06 16.92 5.40
N ALA A 24 -2.07 16.06 5.60
CA ALA A 24 -1.27 15.99 6.83
C ALA A 24 -0.08 16.98 6.84
N GLY A 25 0.09 17.81 5.79
CA GLY A 25 1.11 18.85 5.70
C GLY A 25 2.48 18.38 5.22
N LEU A 26 2.55 17.24 4.53
CA LEU A 26 3.79 16.74 3.91
C LEU A 26 3.90 17.23 2.47
N ASP A 27 5.14 17.42 2.02
CA ASP A 27 5.44 17.61 0.60
C ASP A 27 5.41 16.26 -0.12
N VAL A 28 4.91 16.26 -1.35
CA VAL A 28 4.72 15.05 -2.15
C VAL A 28 5.41 15.19 -3.50
N VAL A 29 6.24 14.21 -3.83
CA VAL A 29 6.96 14.14 -5.09
C VAL A 29 6.44 12.93 -5.87
N LEU A 30 5.60 13.20 -6.88
CA LEU A 30 4.86 12.19 -7.62
C LEU A 30 5.58 11.78 -8.90
N SER A 31 5.52 10.49 -9.24
CA SER A 31 5.96 9.99 -10.54
C SER A 31 5.06 8.87 -11.04
N ASN A 32 5.04 8.69 -12.36
CA ASN A 32 4.39 7.55 -13.00
C ASN A 32 5.22 7.09 -14.21
N SER A 33 4.77 6.04 -14.90
CA SER A 33 5.46 5.50 -16.07
C SER A 33 5.20 6.24 -17.39
N ARG A 34 4.31 7.24 -17.39
CA ARG A 34 3.86 7.96 -18.59
C ARG A 34 4.48 9.35 -18.73
N GLY A 35 5.21 9.81 -17.72
CA GLY A 35 5.88 11.11 -17.71
C GLY A 35 5.22 12.10 -16.73
N PRO A 36 6.01 13.02 -16.12
CA PRO A 36 5.52 14.01 -15.16
C PRO A 36 4.37 14.87 -15.67
N GLU A 37 4.37 15.19 -16.97
CA GLU A 37 3.36 16.01 -17.64
C GLU A 37 1.95 15.40 -17.55
N THR A 38 1.86 14.07 -17.48
CA THR A 38 0.56 13.37 -17.35
C THR A 38 -0.05 13.46 -15.95
N LEU A 39 0.66 14.09 -15.00
CA LEU A 39 0.20 14.30 -13.63
C LEU A 39 -0.21 15.75 -13.36
N ALA A 40 -0.30 16.60 -14.40
CA ALA A 40 -0.62 18.02 -14.24
C ALA A 40 -1.92 18.26 -13.45
N ASP A 41 -3.00 17.53 -13.75
CA ASP A 41 -4.28 17.68 -13.04
C ASP A 41 -4.18 17.28 -11.56
N LEU A 42 -3.49 16.18 -11.26
CA LEU A 42 -3.30 15.72 -9.88
C LEU A 42 -2.44 16.70 -9.08
N VAL A 43 -1.38 17.24 -9.68
CA VAL A 43 -0.54 18.28 -9.04
C VAL A 43 -1.37 19.55 -8.81
N ALA A 44 -2.14 20.00 -9.79
CA ALA A 44 -2.99 21.18 -9.64
C ALA A 44 -4.03 21.01 -8.52
N GLU A 45 -4.59 19.81 -8.37
CA GLU A 45 -5.52 19.50 -7.29
C GLU A 45 -4.86 19.49 -5.90
N LEU A 46 -3.63 18.98 -5.81
CA LEU A 46 -2.88 18.88 -4.56
C LEU A 46 -2.23 20.22 -4.13
N GLY A 47 -2.05 21.15 -5.06
CA GLY A 47 -1.51 22.49 -4.80
C GLY A 47 -0.01 22.52 -4.52
N ASP A 48 0.44 23.54 -3.80
CA ASP A 48 1.87 23.91 -3.66
C ASP A 48 2.76 22.86 -2.98
N HIS A 49 2.15 21.89 -2.28
CA HIS A 49 2.85 20.79 -1.64
C HIS A 49 3.12 19.61 -2.57
N ALA A 50 2.71 19.66 -3.83
CA ALA A 50 2.89 18.58 -4.78
C ALA A 50 3.67 19.01 -6.03
N ARG A 51 4.53 18.13 -6.52
CA ARG A 51 5.15 18.27 -7.85
C ARG A 51 5.33 16.91 -8.52
N ALA A 52 5.24 16.91 -9.84
CA ALA A 52 5.48 15.73 -10.66
C ALA A 52 6.93 15.68 -11.15
N VAL A 53 7.52 14.48 -11.15
CA VAL A 53 8.91 14.20 -11.51
C VAL A 53 9.06 12.80 -12.12
N THR A 54 10.28 12.45 -12.51
CA THR A 54 10.63 11.08 -12.90
C THR A 54 10.67 10.12 -11.70
N PRO A 55 10.52 8.80 -11.90
CA PRO A 55 10.65 7.81 -10.83
C PRO A 55 11.96 7.90 -10.05
N GLU A 56 13.07 8.17 -10.72
CA GLU A 56 14.39 8.34 -10.12
C GLU A 56 14.45 9.57 -9.21
N GLU A 57 13.88 10.68 -9.63
CA GLU A 57 13.81 11.91 -8.83
C GLU A 57 12.87 11.73 -7.61
N ALA A 58 11.76 11.01 -7.77
CA ALA A 58 10.86 10.68 -6.67
C ALA A 58 11.55 9.78 -5.63
N ALA A 59 12.33 8.79 -6.09
CA ALA A 59 13.14 7.94 -5.24
C ALA A 59 14.17 8.73 -4.42
N GLN A 60 14.81 9.71 -5.04
CA GLN A 60 15.87 10.50 -4.42
C GLN A 60 15.36 11.59 -3.47
N ALA A 61 14.21 12.20 -3.78
CA ALA A 61 13.67 13.32 -3.01
C ALA A 61 12.91 12.90 -1.74
N GLY A 62 12.29 11.71 -1.73
CA GLY A 62 11.49 11.26 -0.59
C GLY A 62 12.34 10.79 0.60
N ASP A 63 11.99 11.24 1.82
CA ASP A 63 12.52 10.65 3.05
C ASP A 63 12.08 9.19 3.20
N LEU A 64 10.84 8.92 2.77
CA LEU A 64 10.26 7.60 2.51
C LEU A 64 9.74 7.57 1.08
N VAL A 65 9.75 6.39 0.45
CA VAL A 65 9.27 6.22 -0.92
C VAL A 65 8.17 5.17 -0.97
N VAL A 66 7.00 5.52 -1.51
CA VAL A 66 5.90 4.58 -1.75
C VAL A 66 6.01 4.02 -3.17
N ALA A 67 6.21 2.70 -3.28
CA ALA A 67 6.14 1.98 -4.54
C ALA A 67 4.72 1.42 -4.73
N THR A 68 4.00 1.97 -5.71
CA THR A 68 2.58 1.69 -5.95
C THR A 68 2.28 1.47 -7.43
N VAL A 69 2.93 0.45 -7.96
CA VAL A 69 2.77 -0.04 -9.33
C VAL A 69 2.10 -1.41 -9.34
N PRO A 70 1.54 -1.89 -10.46
CA PRO A 70 1.20 -3.31 -10.59
C PRO A 70 2.43 -4.18 -10.35
N LEU A 71 2.26 -5.35 -9.70
CA LEU A 71 3.41 -6.18 -9.33
C LEU A 71 4.25 -6.55 -10.55
N LYS A 72 3.68 -6.82 -11.73
CA LYS A 72 4.44 -7.08 -12.97
C LYS A 72 5.42 -5.98 -13.42
N ALA A 73 5.42 -4.82 -12.78
CA ALA A 73 6.34 -3.72 -13.05
C ALA A 73 7.36 -3.50 -11.91
N TYR A 74 7.46 -4.43 -10.94
CA TYR A 74 8.37 -4.30 -9.80
C TYR A 74 9.84 -4.17 -10.24
N ASP A 75 10.23 -4.86 -11.31
CA ASP A 75 11.56 -4.87 -11.91
C ASP A 75 11.92 -3.55 -12.61
N ARG A 76 10.95 -2.67 -12.82
CA ARG A 76 11.13 -1.31 -13.36
C ARG A 76 11.36 -0.26 -12.29
N LEU A 77 11.27 -0.63 -11.00
CA LEU A 77 11.61 0.30 -9.93
C LEU A 77 13.11 0.65 -10.00
N PRO A 78 13.51 1.93 -9.84
CA PRO A 78 14.88 2.37 -10.01
C PRO A 78 15.76 1.96 -8.82
N ALA A 79 16.19 0.69 -8.79
CA ALA A 79 16.90 0.09 -7.66
C ALA A 79 18.11 0.91 -7.18
N ALA A 80 18.92 1.42 -8.12
CA ALA A 80 20.08 2.25 -7.79
C ALA A 80 19.70 3.58 -7.12
N ALA A 81 18.59 4.20 -7.52
CA ALA A 81 18.11 5.45 -6.90
C ALA A 81 17.45 5.20 -5.52
N LEU A 82 16.93 3.99 -5.31
CA LEU A 82 16.31 3.56 -4.06
C LEU A 82 17.29 2.96 -3.05
N ALA A 83 18.55 2.72 -3.43
CA ALA A 83 19.57 2.18 -2.53
C ALA A 83 19.66 2.98 -1.21
N GLY A 84 19.63 2.27 -0.09
CA GLY A 84 19.62 2.79 1.27
C GLY A 84 18.29 3.40 1.74
N ARG A 85 17.26 3.47 0.89
CA ARG A 85 15.96 4.06 1.23
C ARG A 85 15.04 3.04 1.89
N THR A 86 14.13 3.56 2.71
CA THR A 86 12.94 2.81 3.13
C THR A 86 11.88 2.92 2.04
N VAL A 87 11.47 1.77 1.50
CA VAL A 87 10.49 1.66 0.41
C VAL A 87 9.24 0.98 0.92
N ILE A 88 8.11 1.69 0.84
CA ILE A 88 6.80 1.18 1.21
C ILE A 88 6.20 0.47 0.00
N ASP A 89 6.12 -0.86 0.06
CA ASP A 89 5.50 -1.71 -0.95
C ASP A 89 3.99 -1.82 -0.72
N THR A 90 3.21 -1.32 -1.68
CA THR A 90 1.74 -1.41 -1.68
C THR A 90 1.20 -2.52 -2.59
N MET A 91 2.09 -3.29 -3.23
CA MET A 91 1.74 -4.19 -4.32
C MET A 91 1.09 -5.47 -3.81
N ASN A 92 0.26 -6.06 -4.67
CA ASN A 92 -0.37 -7.36 -4.47
C ASN A 92 -0.16 -8.20 -5.74
N TYR A 93 0.00 -9.50 -5.60
CA TYR A 93 0.10 -10.43 -6.72
C TYR A 93 -1.29 -10.85 -7.21
N TYR A 94 -1.58 -10.61 -8.49
CA TYR A 94 -2.78 -11.08 -9.17
C TYR A 94 -2.40 -11.78 -10.47
N PRO A 95 -2.46 -13.12 -10.55
CA PRO A 95 -2.12 -13.89 -11.74
C PRO A 95 -2.70 -13.35 -13.06
N ASP A 96 -3.97 -12.96 -13.07
CA ASP A 96 -4.64 -12.46 -14.28
C ASP A 96 -4.10 -11.11 -14.75
N ARG A 97 -3.57 -10.29 -13.83
CA ARG A 97 -3.01 -8.97 -14.14
C ARG A 97 -1.51 -9.04 -14.41
N ASP A 98 -0.82 -9.86 -13.62
CA ASP A 98 0.64 -9.86 -13.49
C ASP A 98 1.31 -10.98 -14.31
N GLY A 99 0.53 -11.96 -14.78
CA GLY A 99 1.07 -13.21 -15.30
C GLY A 99 1.44 -14.16 -14.17
N ARG A 100 1.53 -15.46 -14.47
CA ARG A 100 1.89 -16.48 -13.48
C ARG A 100 3.38 -16.41 -13.17
N LEU A 101 3.72 -16.27 -11.89
CA LEU A 101 5.09 -16.25 -11.38
C LEU A 101 5.28 -17.48 -10.48
N ALA A 102 6.08 -18.44 -10.95
CA ALA A 102 6.20 -19.77 -10.31
C ALA A 102 6.58 -19.69 -8.82
N GLU A 103 7.50 -18.80 -8.44
CA GLU A 103 7.97 -18.62 -7.05
C GLU A 103 6.88 -18.03 -6.13
N LEU A 104 5.93 -17.26 -6.67
CA LEU A 104 4.79 -16.74 -5.91
C LEU A 104 3.64 -17.73 -5.88
N ASP A 105 3.41 -18.42 -7.00
CA ASP A 105 2.43 -19.50 -7.09
C ASP A 105 2.76 -20.60 -6.09
N SER A 106 4.04 -21.05 -6.04
CA SER A 106 4.55 -22.07 -5.11
C SER A 106 4.58 -21.62 -3.65
N GLY A 107 4.43 -20.32 -3.39
CA GLY A 107 4.61 -19.74 -2.07
C GLY A 107 6.05 -19.76 -1.56
N GLU A 108 7.04 -20.00 -2.42
CA GLU A 108 8.48 -19.90 -2.10
C GLU A 108 8.84 -18.47 -1.69
N LEU A 109 8.29 -17.47 -2.40
CA LEU A 109 8.42 -16.06 -2.06
C LEU A 109 7.04 -15.43 -1.86
N THR A 110 7.00 -14.43 -0.97
CA THR A 110 5.91 -13.46 -0.96
C THR A 110 6.16 -12.39 -2.03
N SER A 111 5.10 -11.69 -2.47
CA SER A 111 5.24 -10.61 -3.46
C SER A 111 6.24 -9.54 -2.99
N SER A 112 6.25 -9.23 -1.69
CA SER A 112 7.12 -8.22 -1.10
C SER A 112 8.57 -8.73 -0.96
N ALA A 113 8.77 -10.03 -0.71
CA ALA A 113 10.10 -10.65 -0.74
C ALA A 113 10.69 -10.63 -2.16
N LEU A 114 9.85 -10.83 -3.19
CA LEU A 114 10.25 -10.65 -4.59
C LEU A 114 10.67 -9.20 -4.89
N VAL A 115 9.94 -8.21 -4.36
CA VAL A 115 10.31 -6.79 -4.47
C VAL A 115 11.63 -6.49 -3.75
N GLN A 116 11.82 -7.00 -2.53
CA GLN A 116 13.07 -6.85 -1.77
C GLN A 116 14.27 -7.47 -2.49
N ARG A 117 14.08 -8.58 -3.22
CA ARG A 117 15.13 -9.18 -4.05
C ARG A 117 15.61 -8.25 -5.17
N HIS A 118 14.69 -7.52 -5.81
CA HIS A 118 15.05 -6.50 -6.81
C HIS A 118 15.69 -5.26 -6.16
N LEU A 119 15.13 -4.83 -5.03
CA LEU A 119 15.60 -3.68 -4.26
C LEU A 119 16.58 -4.12 -3.16
N ALA A 120 17.59 -4.91 -3.52
CA ALA A 120 18.49 -5.58 -2.58
C ALA A 120 19.17 -4.62 -1.59
N ASP A 121 19.46 -3.39 -2.01
CA ASP A 121 20.09 -2.36 -1.19
C ASP A 121 19.10 -1.44 -0.46
N SER A 122 17.79 -1.70 -0.55
CA SER A 122 16.72 -0.93 0.11
C SER A 122 16.16 -1.67 1.33
N ARG A 123 15.41 -0.96 2.17
CA ARG A 123 14.62 -1.53 3.28
C ARG A 123 13.15 -1.55 2.89
N VAL A 124 12.65 -2.69 2.39
CA VAL A 124 11.25 -2.80 1.96
C VAL A 124 10.34 -3.05 3.16
N VAL A 125 9.22 -2.33 3.21
CA VAL A 125 8.14 -2.54 4.18
C VAL A 125 6.82 -2.63 3.43
N LYS A 126 6.08 -3.73 3.57
CA LYS A 126 4.73 -3.85 3.05
C LYS A 126 3.77 -3.02 3.89
N ALA A 127 2.95 -2.17 3.26
CA ALA A 127 1.86 -1.45 3.90
C ALA A 127 0.81 -1.04 2.86
N PHE A 128 -0.38 -0.61 3.31
CA PHE A 128 -1.53 -0.20 2.47
C PHE A 128 -2.11 -1.25 1.52
N ASN A 129 -1.47 -2.42 1.41
CA ASN A 129 -1.83 -3.41 0.40
C ASN A 129 -3.22 -4.02 0.64
N ASN A 130 -3.70 -4.00 1.88
CA ASN A 130 -4.90 -4.71 2.36
C ASN A 130 -6.18 -3.85 2.34
N ILE A 131 -6.11 -2.57 1.95
CA ILE A 131 -7.24 -1.64 1.95
C ILE A 131 -7.44 -1.08 0.54
N ASP A 132 -8.68 -0.93 0.09
CA ASP A 132 -8.97 -0.34 -1.21
C ASP A 132 -8.77 1.19 -1.19
N PHE A 133 -8.55 1.76 -2.37
CA PHE A 133 -8.22 3.18 -2.50
C PHE A 133 -9.32 4.12 -1.97
N GLN A 134 -10.59 3.74 -2.03
CA GLN A 134 -11.68 4.59 -1.59
C GLN A 134 -11.68 4.65 -0.06
N ARG A 135 -11.61 3.48 0.59
CA ARG A 135 -11.53 3.40 2.06
C ARG A 135 -10.25 4.06 2.56
N LEU A 136 -9.13 3.85 1.88
CA LEU A 136 -7.88 4.55 2.19
C LEU A 136 -8.03 6.07 2.12
N ALA A 137 -8.72 6.60 1.11
CA ALA A 137 -8.92 8.05 0.98
C ALA A 137 -9.86 8.62 2.06
N THR A 138 -10.85 7.86 2.54
CA THR A 138 -11.95 8.39 3.35
C THR A 138 -11.93 7.99 4.84
N SER A 139 -11.15 6.98 5.22
CA SER A 139 -11.18 6.41 6.57
C SER A 139 -10.14 7.00 7.53
N ALA A 140 -9.32 7.96 7.07
CA ALA A 140 -8.33 8.61 7.91
C ALA A 140 -9.00 9.31 9.12
N ARG A 141 -8.39 9.16 10.30
CA ARG A 141 -8.82 9.80 11.54
C ARG A 141 -7.62 10.35 12.31
N PRO A 142 -7.76 11.49 13.02
CA PRO A 142 -6.69 12.03 13.84
C PRO A 142 -6.17 11.02 14.86
N SER A 143 -4.90 11.17 15.25
CA SER A 143 -4.29 10.33 16.30
C SER A 143 -5.12 10.35 17.58
N GLY A 144 -5.34 9.18 18.18
CA GLY A 144 -6.16 8.99 19.38
C GLY A 144 -7.68 8.93 19.16
N ALA A 145 -8.19 9.10 17.93
CA ALA A 145 -9.61 8.90 17.66
C ALA A 145 -10.00 7.41 17.88
N PRO A 146 -11.14 7.13 18.55
CA PRO A 146 -11.54 5.76 18.89
C PRO A 146 -11.95 4.92 17.68
N ASP A 147 -12.29 5.56 16.56
CA ASP A 147 -12.68 4.94 15.29
C ASP A 147 -11.53 4.92 14.26
N ARG A 148 -10.27 4.93 14.72
CA ARG A 148 -9.12 4.75 13.82
C ARG A 148 -9.09 3.37 13.21
N THR A 149 -8.75 3.37 11.92
CA THR A 149 -8.47 2.15 11.16
C THR A 149 -7.00 1.80 11.29
N ALA A 150 -6.71 0.53 11.58
CA ALA A 150 -5.36 -0.02 11.62
C ALA A 150 -5.02 -0.74 10.32
N LEU A 151 -3.75 -0.69 9.92
CA LEU A 151 -3.22 -1.41 8.76
C LEU A 151 -2.05 -2.32 9.17
N PRO A 152 -1.99 -3.57 8.67
CA PRO A 152 -0.82 -4.43 8.87
C PRO A 152 0.41 -3.86 8.15
N ILE A 153 1.56 -3.98 8.80
CA ILE A 153 2.88 -3.70 8.22
C ILE A 153 3.81 -4.89 8.40
N ALA A 154 4.66 -5.16 7.40
CA ALA A 154 5.62 -6.26 7.47
C ALA A 154 6.94 -5.85 6.81
N GLY A 155 8.07 -6.22 7.39
CA GLY A 155 9.39 -5.78 6.94
C GLY A 155 10.51 -6.32 7.81
N ASP A 156 11.69 -6.49 7.23
CA ASP A 156 12.80 -7.16 7.90
C ASP A 156 13.68 -6.18 8.71
N ASP A 157 13.65 -4.89 8.38
CA ASP A 157 14.35 -3.83 9.12
C ASP A 157 13.40 -3.17 10.16
N PRO A 158 13.70 -3.29 11.47
CA PRO A 158 12.85 -2.70 12.51
C PRO A 158 12.78 -1.18 12.49
N GLY A 159 13.85 -0.50 12.06
CA GLY A 159 13.89 0.96 11.95
C GLY A 159 12.97 1.46 10.85
N ALA A 160 13.03 0.82 9.68
CA ALA A 160 12.14 1.07 8.56
C ALA A 160 10.67 0.85 8.93
N LYS A 161 10.34 -0.25 9.62
CA LYS A 161 8.98 -0.48 10.12
C LYS A 161 8.51 0.63 11.06
N ALA A 162 9.38 1.09 11.96
CA ALA A 162 9.05 2.18 12.87
C ALA A 162 8.83 3.53 12.15
N ASP A 163 9.60 3.81 11.09
CA ASP A 163 9.37 4.98 10.23
C ASP A 163 8.01 4.90 9.51
N VAL A 164 7.67 3.74 8.96
CA VAL A 164 6.38 3.51 8.27
C VAL A 164 5.21 3.59 9.25
N ALA A 165 5.34 3.04 10.46
CA ALA A 165 4.32 3.18 11.50
C ALA A 165 4.05 4.65 11.87
N ARG A 166 5.10 5.48 11.96
CA ARG A 166 4.95 6.93 12.18
C ARG A 166 4.30 7.65 11.00
N LEU A 167 4.62 7.25 9.77
CA LEU A 167 3.95 7.78 8.59
C LEU A 167 2.46 7.43 8.64
N LEU A 168 2.10 6.16 8.88
CA LEU A 168 0.70 5.75 9.03
C LEU A 168 -0.01 6.57 10.10
N ASP A 169 0.63 6.78 11.25
CA ASP A 169 0.04 7.61 12.31
C ASP A 169 -0.27 9.03 11.83
N THR A 170 0.69 9.64 11.12
CA THR A 170 0.56 10.97 10.52
C THR A 170 -0.57 11.04 9.47
N LEU A 171 -0.73 9.97 8.67
CA LEU A 171 -1.77 9.87 7.65
C LEU A 171 -3.14 9.47 8.21
N GLY A 172 -3.25 9.27 9.52
CA GLY A 172 -4.51 8.99 10.21
C GLY A 172 -4.87 7.51 10.38
N TYR A 173 -3.86 6.63 10.37
CA TYR A 173 -4.01 5.18 10.52
C TYR A 173 -3.14 4.62 11.65
N ASP A 174 -3.65 3.60 12.35
CA ASP A 174 -2.83 2.79 13.25
C ASP A 174 -2.01 1.76 12.45
N ALA A 175 -0.90 1.30 12.99
CA ALA A 175 -0.07 0.26 12.40
C ALA A 175 -0.08 -1.01 13.26
N VAL A 176 -0.20 -2.18 12.63
CA VAL A 176 -0.01 -3.48 13.27
C VAL A 176 1.19 -4.17 12.64
N ASP A 177 2.28 -4.29 13.38
CA ASP A 177 3.44 -5.05 12.93
C ASP A 177 3.11 -6.55 12.91
N ILE A 178 3.15 -7.14 11.72
CA ILE A 178 2.89 -8.56 11.49
C ILE A 178 4.18 -9.35 11.20
N GLY A 179 5.35 -8.78 11.47
CA GLY A 179 6.64 -9.48 11.36
C GLY A 179 7.46 -9.11 10.12
N THR A 180 8.01 -10.13 9.48
CA THR A 180 8.96 -10.07 8.36
C THR A 180 8.25 -9.97 7.01
N LEU A 181 9.00 -9.73 5.92
CA LEU A 181 8.43 -9.80 4.56
C LEU A 181 7.89 -11.20 4.22
N ALA A 182 8.43 -12.26 4.84
CA ALA A 182 7.88 -13.61 4.71
C ALA A 182 6.49 -13.73 5.37
N ASP A 183 6.27 -13.05 6.51
CA ASP A 183 4.98 -13.03 7.20
C ASP A 183 3.92 -12.20 6.46
N SER A 184 4.34 -11.36 5.51
CA SER A 184 3.46 -10.48 4.73
C SER A 184 2.43 -11.22 3.87
N ARG A 185 2.62 -12.54 3.66
CA ARG A 185 1.60 -13.42 3.09
C ARG A 185 0.28 -13.40 3.87
N ARG A 186 0.28 -13.05 5.15
CA ARG A 186 -0.92 -12.99 5.99
C ARG A 186 -1.84 -11.80 5.66
N SER A 187 -1.34 -10.80 4.93
CA SER A 187 -2.14 -9.66 4.48
C SER A 187 -2.37 -9.62 2.96
N GLN A 188 -2.07 -10.69 2.23
CA GLN A 188 -2.17 -10.73 0.77
C GLN A 188 -3.62 -10.97 0.28
N PRO A 189 -3.91 -10.83 -1.03
CA PRO A 189 -5.22 -11.16 -1.59
C PRO A 189 -5.68 -12.58 -1.21
N GLY A 190 -6.94 -12.69 -0.79
CA GLY A 190 -7.54 -13.96 -0.36
C GLY A 190 -7.37 -14.27 1.13
N THR A 191 -6.71 -13.43 1.92
CA THR A 191 -6.65 -13.60 3.39
C THR A 191 -7.75 -12.82 4.11
N PRO A 192 -8.10 -13.19 5.36
CA PRO A 192 -9.21 -12.55 6.09
C PRO A 192 -9.07 -11.04 6.30
N VAL A 193 -7.84 -10.51 6.35
CA VAL A 193 -7.59 -9.07 6.55
C VAL A 193 -7.65 -8.27 5.24
N TYR A 194 -7.81 -8.93 4.10
CA TYR A 194 -7.70 -8.30 2.78
C TYR A 194 -9.03 -7.69 2.32
N VAL A 195 -9.09 -6.34 2.26
CA VAL A 195 -10.17 -5.49 1.72
C VAL A 195 -11.51 -5.61 2.46
N ASP A 196 -12.10 -6.80 2.52
CA ASP A 196 -13.46 -7.04 3.01
C ASP A 196 -13.74 -6.46 4.40
N PRO A 197 -12.84 -6.58 5.41
CA PRO A 197 -13.09 -6.01 6.74
C PRO A 197 -13.27 -4.49 6.76
N TYR A 198 -12.73 -3.78 5.76
CA TYR A 198 -12.79 -2.32 5.65
C TYR A 198 -14.04 -1.85 4.89
N LEU A 199 -14.77 -2.77 4.26
CA LEU A 199 -16.00 -2.49 3.54
C LEU A 199 -17.20 -2.59 4.48
N ALA A 200 -18.18 -1.72 4.29
CA ALA A 200 -19.52 -1.99 4.80
C ALA A 200 -20.08 -3.28 4.13
N PRO A 201 -21.01 -3.99 4.79
CA PRO A 201 -21.70 -5.12 4.17
C PRO A 201 -22.34 -4.69 2.84
N ARG A 202 -22.00 -5.39 1.77
CA ARG A 202 -22.57 -5.12 0.44
C ARG A 202 -24.03 -5.58 0.40
N PRO A 203 -24.98 -4.73 -0.01
CA PRO A 203 -26.36 -5.16 -0.23
C PRO A 203 -26.46 -6.25 -1.30
N GLU A 204 -27.36 -7.21 -1.08
CA GLU A 204 -27.67 -8.25 -2.05
C GLU A 204 -28.48 -7.68 -3.23
N GLY A 205 -28.37 -8.32 -4.40
CA GLY A 205 -29.21 -8.00 -5.56
C GLY A 205 -28.84 -6.74 -6.36
N LEU A 206 -27.76 -6.03 -6.01
CA LEU A 206 -27.32 -4.85 -6.75
C LEU A 206 -26.90 -5.20 -8.18
N ASN A 207 -27.40 -4.44 -9.15
CA ASN A 207 -26.86 -4.44 -10.51
C ASN A 207 -25.46 -3.78 -10.57
N GLN A 208 -24.81 -3.78 -11.73
CA GLN A 208 -23.44 -3.25 -11.85
C GLN A 208 -23.33 -1.75 -11.52
N GLU A 209 -24.31 -0.94 -11.94
CA GLU A 209 -24.30 0.51 -11.67
C GLU A 209 -24.52 0.76 -10.18
N GLU A 210 -25.48 0.08 -9.58
CA GLU A 210 -25.80 0.20 -8.16
C GLU A 210 -24.63 -0.27 -7.29
N ALA A 211 -23.98 -1.37 -7.66
CA ALA A 211 -22.79 -1.87 -6.99
C ALA A 211 -21.62 -0.88 -7.08
N ARG A 212 -21.43 -0.26 -8.25
CA ARG A 212 -20.43 0.80 -8.44
C ARG A 212 -20.74 1.99 -7.55
N ARG A 213 -21.97 2.49 -7.58
CA ARG A 213 -22.41 3.63 -6.76
C ARG A 213 -22.20 3.35 -5.28
N TRP A 214 -22.69 2.19 -4.81
CA TRP A 214 -22.49 1.74 -3.44
C TRP A 214 -21.02 1.71 -3.06
N PHE A 215 -20.14 1.18 -3.91
CA PHE A 215 -18.72 1.10 -3.61
C PHE A 215 -18.07 2.49 -3.40
N PHE A 216 -18.42 3.48 -4.21
CA PHE A 216 -17.82 4.82 -4.15
C PHE A 216 -18.45 5.72 -3.09
N GLU A 217 -19.75 5.56 -2.80
CA GLU A 217 -20.48 6.43 -1.88
C GLU A 217 -20.54 5.91 -0.45
N THR A 218 -20.30 4.61 -0.23
CA THR A 218 -20.42 4.01 1.10
C THR A 218 -19.14 4.20 1.91
N PRO A 219 -19.22 4.77 3.12
CA PRO A 219 -18.06 4.90 4.02
C PRO A 219 -17.42 3.55 4.35
N GLY A 220 -16.12 3.60 4.65
CA GLY A 220 -15.42 2.45 5.21
C GLY A 220 -15.88 2.09 6.61
N VAL A 221 -15.68 0.84 7.00
CA VAL A 221 -15.84 0.36 8.37
C VAL A 221 -14.48 0.49 9.08
N PRO A 222 -14.39 1.17 10.24
CA PRO A 222 -13.18 1.18 11.03
C PRO A 222 -12.78 -0.22 11.47
N VAL A 223 -11.51 -0.58 11.26
CA VAL A 223 -10.94 -1.86 11.70
C VAL A 223 -9.89 -1.57 12.76
N SER A 224 -10.14 -1.98 14.01
CA SER A 224 -9.20 -1.73 15.11
C SER A 224 -7.92 -2.55 14.98
N ALA A 225 -6.85 -2.15 15.66
CA ALA A 225 -5.60 -2.91 15.71
C ALA A 225 -5.80 -4.33 16.30
N GLU A 226 -6.70 -4.49 17.27
CA GLU A 226 -7.08 -5.80 17.80
C GLU A 226 -7.72 -6.67 16.72
N ARG A 227 -8.69 -6.12 15.98
CA ARG A 227 -9.35 -6.84 14.90
C ARG A 227 -8.38 -7.23 13.78
N VAL A 228 -7.44 -6.35 13.43
CA VAL A 228 -6.37 -6.69 12.48
C VAL A 228 -5.54 -7.88 12.97
N ARG A 229 -5.14 -7.91 14.25
CA ARG A 229 -4.38 -9.05 14.82
C ARG A 229 -5.18 -10.35 14.76
N GLU A 230 -6.46 -10.32 15.14
CA GLU A 230 -7.34 -11.49 15.05
C GLU A 230 -7.41 -12.06 13.61
N LEU A 231 -7.56 -11.19 12.62
CA LEU A 231 -7.65 -11.59 11.21
C LEU A 231 -6.31 -12.14 10.68
N ILE A 232 -5.20 -11.57 11.14
CA ILE A 232 -3.85 -12.05 10.82
C ILE A 232 -3.62 -13.44 11.43
N ASP A 233 -4.01 -13.66 12.69
CA ASP A 233 -3.84 -14.94 13.39
C ASP A 233 -4.80 -16.02 12.86
N ALA A 234 -5.96 -15.62 12.36
CA ALA A 234 -6.92 -16.52 11.70
C ALA A 234 -6.49 -16.93 10.27
N THR A 235 -5.40 -16.38 9.74
CA THR A 235 -4.97 -16.71 8.38
C THR A 235 -4.41 -18.14 8.33
N THR A 236 -5.09 -19.00 7.59
CA THR A 236 -4.63 -20.35 7.28
C THR A 236 -4.11 -20.41 5.85
N PHE A 237 -2.99 -21.10 5.65
CA PHE A 237 -2.52 -21.47 4.32
C PHE A 237 -2.76 -22.97 4.18
N ASP A 238 -3.67 -23.35 3.29
CA ASP A 238 -3.92 -24.76 3.06
C ASP A 238 -2.67 -25.38 2.41
N ALA A 239 -2.07 -26.36 3.09
CA ALA A 239 -0.80 -26.97 2.65
C ALA A 239 -0.96 -27.85 1.39
N THR A 240 -2.17 -27.96 0.86
CA THR A 240 -2.61 -29.01 -0.07
C THR A 240 -2.86 -28.54 -1.51
N THR A 241 -2.55 -27.29 -1.88
CA THR A 241 -2.82 -26.79 -3.24
C THR A 241 -1.63 -26.93 -4.21
N PHE A 242 -0.64 -27.77 -3.89
CA PHE A 242 0.57 -27.98 -4.71
C PHE A 242 0.66 -29.34 -5.41
N GLU A 243 -0.39 -30.14 -5.36
CA GLU A 243 -0.52 -31.31 -6.23
C GLU A 243 -1.76 -31.15 -7.11
N ASN A 244 -1.55 -30.63 -8.34
CA ASN A 244 -2.22 -31.03 -9.58
C ASN A 244 -1.59 -30.33 -10.79
#